data_AF-A0AAW5VSA2-F1
#
_entry.id   AF-A0AAW5VSA2-F1
#
_cell.length_a   1.000
_cell.length_b   1.000
_cell.length_c   1.000
_cell.angle_alpha   90.00
_cell.angle_beta   90.00
_cell.angle_gamma   90.00
#
_symmetry.space_group_name_H-M   'P 1'
#
loop_
_entity.id
_entity.type
_entity.pdbx_description
1 polymer ?
#
loop_
_entity_poly.entity_id
_entity_poly.type
_entity_poly.pdbx_seq_one_letter_code
_entity_poly.pdbx_strand_id
1 'polypeptide(L)'
;MKHNANEREKQQALDEERRQTQARDDLQATKDQDFYTRLGLHDPYTDSPEDTFLISIYSEHWTHEDLEAGETNTRDIEIDRVTVDADDLKRHGQDYGVTEPSCSDPRMSPDIWFSSNYPRQDRAYFEQDVQKYYSLHVHEVNGQRPTPEDYQRVADLIGARFDHALTLSPQHGQEGPDLCL
;
A
#
# COMPACT_ATOMS: atom_id res chain seq x y z
N MET A 1 21.24 2.03 54.41
CA MET A 1 20.04 2.26 53.57
C MET A 1 19.96 3.72 53.07
N LYS A 2 21.03 4.31 52.52
CA LYS A 2 21.01 5.72 52.01
C LYS A 2 21.33 5.86 50.50
N HIS A 3 21.75 4.78 49.84
CA HIS A 3 22.10 4.80 48.42
C HIS A 3 20.89 4.76 47.47
N ASN A 4 19.78 4.13 47.87
CA ASN A 4 18.57 3.99 47.04
C ASN A 4 17.74 5.28 46.86
N ALA A 5 17.91 6.29 47.73
CA ALA A 5 17.17 7.55 47.61
C ALA A 5 17.75 8.46 46.52
N ASN A 6 19.08 8.52 46.43
CA ASN A 6 19.79 9.38 45.49
C ASN A 6 19.68 8.89 44.03
N GLU A 7 19.60 7.57 43.81
CA GLU A 7 19.35 7.01 42.47
C GLU A 7 17.92 7.30 41.98
N ARG A 8 16.93 7.26 42.88
CA ARG A 8 15.53 7.61 42.54
C ARG A 8 15.36 9.08 42.18
N GLU A 9 16.05 9.98 42.90
CA GLU A 9 16.03 11.42 42.61
C GLU A 9 16.70 11.74 41.28
N LYS A 10 17.82 11.09 40.94
CA LYS A 10 18.45 11.23 39.62
C LYS A 10 17.57 10.74 38.48
N GLN A 11 16.87 9.61 38.68
CA GLN A 11 15.98 9.07 37.65
C GLN A 11 14.77 9.98 37.41
N GLN A 12 14.20 10.56 38.47
CA GLN A 12 13.10 11.53 38.35
C GLN A 12 13.51 12.80 37.62
N ALA A 13 14.72 13.33 37.89
CA ALA A 13 15.23 14.50 37.20
C ALA A 13 15.39 14.27 35.68
N LEU A 14 15.90 13.09 35.29
CA LEU A 14 16.05 12.70 33.87
C LEU A 14 14.71 12.53 33.16
N ASP A 15 13.72 11.94 33.82
CA ASP A 15 12.38 11.76 33.26
C ASP A 15 11.65 13.11 33.10
N GLU A 16 11.87 14.04 34.03
CA GLU A 16 11.29 15.39 33.97
C GLU A 16 11.94 16.24 32.87
N GLU A 17 13.26 16.14 32.71
CA GLU A 17 14.00 16.78 31.61
C GLU A 17 13.52 16.25 30.25
N ARG A 18 13.36 14.93 30.09
CA ARG A 18 12.79 14.32 28.88
C ARG A 18 11.38 14.81 28.57
N ARG A 19 10.51 14.92 29.57
CA ARG A 19 9.15 15.45 29.39
C ARG A 19 9.15 16.92 29.00
N GLN A 20 10.06 17.72 29.54
CA GLN A 20 10.19 19.13 29.18
C GLN A 20 10.69 19.32 27.75
N THR A 21 11.63 18.48 27.30
CA THR A 21 12.10 18.49 25.90
C THR A 21 11.00 18.06 24.94
N GLN A 22 10.30 16.95 25.23
CA GLN A 22 9.17 16.49 24.43
C GLN A 22 8.06 17.55 24.34
N ALA A 23 7.69 18.18 25.46
CA ALA A 23 6.68 19.22 25.47
C ALA A 23 7.11 20.49 24.70
N ARG A 24 8.42 20.77 24.62
CA ARG A 24 8.96 21.86 23.80
C ARG A 24 8.89 21.52 22.32
N ASP A 25 9.23 20.30 21.95
CA ASP A 25 9.21 19.83 20.56
C ASP A 25 7.76 19.77 20.05
N ASP A 26 6.82 19.27 20.85
CA ASP A 26 5.39 19.23 20.52
C ASP A 26 4.81 20.65 20.35
N LEU A 27 5.21 21.60 21.21
CA LEU A 27 4.78 23.00 21.12
C LEU A 27 5.38 23.71 19.90
N GLN A 28 6.60 23.33 19.50
CA GLN A 28 7.25 23.84 18.31
C GLN A 28 6.58 23.30 17.04
N ALA A 29 6.31 22.00 16.98
CA ALA A 29 5.57 21.37 15.88
C ALA A 29 4.17 21.99 15.69
N THR A 30 3.46 22.25 16.79
CA THR A 30 2.14 22.90 16.76
C THR A 30 2.23 24.34 16.22
N LYS A 31 3.28 25.08 16.59
CA LYS A 31 3.51 26.45 16.08
C LYS A 31 3.86 26.48 14.61
N ASP A 32 4.63 25.50 14.15
CA ASP A 32 5.03 25.40 12.75
C ASP A 32 3.83 25.02 11.88
N GLN A 33 2.96 24.11 12.33
CA GLN A 33 1.69 23.80 11.66
C GLN A 33 0.76 25.02 11.52
N ASP A 34 0.64 25.82 12.59
CA ASP A 34 -0.12 27.06 12.62
C ASP A 34 0.46 28.14 11.69
N PHE A 35 1.77 28.12 11.47
CA PHE A 35 2.48 29.04 10.58
C PHE A 35 2.20 28.72 9.11
N TYR A 36 2.30 27.45 8.70
CA TYR A 36 2.00 27.02 7.32
C TYR A 36 0.53 27.23 6.95
N THR A 37 -0.38 26.88 7.87
CA THR A 37 -1.82 27.10 7.70
C THR A 37 -2.15 28.59 7.47
N ARG A 38 -1.46 29.50 8.16
CA ARG A 38 -1.66 30.96 8.01
C ARG A 38 -1.18 31.52 6.67
N LEU A 39 -0.19 30.87 6.07
CA LEU A 39 0.35 31.25 4.76
C LEU A 39 -0.40 30.60 3.60
N GLY A 40 -1.39 29.73 3.86
CA GLY A 40 -2.06 28.94 2.84
C GLY A 40 -1.11 27.95 2.16
N LEU A 41 0.00 27.62 2.81
CA LEU A 41 0.97 26.63 2.36
C LEU A 41 0.67 25.32 3.08
N HIS A 42 0.63 24.22 2.32
CA HIS A 42 0.65 22.90 2.93
C HIS A 42 2.03 22.63 3.53
N ASP A 43 2.05 21.84 4.59
CA ASP A 43 3.28 21.45 5.29
C ASP A 43 4.26 20.81 4.29
N PRO A 44 5.52 21.31 4.18
CA PRO A 44 6.53 20.73 3.29
C PRO A 44 6.88 19.28 3.62
N TYR A 45 6.45 18.75 4.78
CA TYR A 45 6.60 17.34 5.15
C TYR A 45 5.43 16.45 4.72
N THR A 46 4.35 17.02 4.16
CA THR A 46 3.24 16.24 3.54
C THR A 46 3.38 16.08 2.02
N ASP A 47 4.42 16.64 1.41
CA ASP A 47 4.59 16.67 -0.04
C ASP A 47 5.27 15.41 -0.62
N SER A 48 5.01 14.24 -0.03
CA SER A 48 5.15 13.00 -0.79
C SER A 48 3.96 12.93 -1.75
N PRO A 49 4.16 12.96 -3.09
CA PRO A 49 3.05 12.83 -4.02
C PRO A 49 2.27 11.57 -3.66
N GLU A 50 0.95 11.71 -3.52
CA GLU A 50 0.07 10.55 -3.34
C GLU A 50 0.36 9.55 -4.46
N ASP A 51 0.63 8.30 -4.10
CA ASP A 51 0.96 7.30 -5.11
C ASP A 51 -0.20 7.16 -6.09
N THR A 52 0.11 7.30 -7.39
CA THR A 52 -0.84 7.13 -8.47
C THR A 52 -0.55 5.84 -9.22
N PHE A 53 -1.59 5.10 -9.58
CA PHE A 53 -1.49 3.79 -10.21
C PHE A 53 -2.31 3.78 -11.49
N LEU A 54 -1.69 3.45 -12.63
CA LEU A 54 -2.42 3.22 -13.87
C LEU A 54 -2.79 1.74 -13.96
N ILE A 55 -4.07 1.41 -13.86
CA ILE A 55 -4.54 0.02 -13.78
C ILE A 55 -5.48 -0.36 -14.92
N SER A 56 -5.53 -1.66 -15.23
CA SER A 56 -6.62 -2.28 -15.98
C SER A 56 -7.16 -3.47 -15.22
N ILE A 57 -8.48 -3.68 -15.26
CA ILE A 57 -9.14 -4.86 -14.72
C ILE A 57 -9.85 -5.56 -15.86
N TYR A 58 -9.55 -6.84 -16.04
CA TYR A 58 -10.23 -7.70 -16.99
C TYR A 58 -11.07 -8.71 -16.27
N SER A 59 -12.12 -9.19 -16.93
CA SER A 59 -12.89 -10.32 -16.45
C SER A 59 -12.90 -11.46 -17.45
N GLU A 60 -12.79 -12.69 -16.96
CA GLU A 60 -12.90 -13.90 -17.76
C GLU A 60 -14.16 -14.66 -17.35
N HIS A 61 -14.95 -15.07 -18.35
CA HIS A 61 -16.17 -15.84 -18.14
C HIS A 61 -15.93 -17.28 -18.54
N TRP A 62 -16.21 -18.19 -17.62
CA TRP A 62 -16.02 -19.62 -17.79
C TRP A 62 -17.37 -20.30 -17.66
N THR A 63 -17.86 -20.85 -18.76
CA THR A 63 -19.00 -21.76 -18.76
C THR A 63 -18.55 -23.17 -18.35
N HIS A 64 -19.51 -24.06 -18.10
CA HIS A 64 -19.21 -25.47 -17.87
C HIS A 64 -18.38 -26.10 -19.00
N GLU A 65 -18.69 -25.77 -20.26
CA GLU A 65 -17.97 -26.28 -21.43
C GLU A 65 -16.53 -25.77 -21.48
N ASP A 66 -16.30 -24.48 -21.15
CA ASP A 66 -14.96 -23.89 -21.07
C ASP A 66 -14.11 -24.56 -19.99
N LEU A 67 -14.71 -24.90 -18.84
CA LEU A 67 -14.03 -25.59 -17.76
C LEU A 67 -13.65 -27.03 -18.14
N GLU A 68 -14.51 -27.73 -18.88
CA GLU A 68 -14.19 -29.06 -19.42
C GLU A 68 -13.11 -29.00 -20.50
N ALA A 69 -13.11 -27.96 -21.33
CA ALA A 69 -12.10 -27.72 -22.36
C ALA A 69 -10.76 -27.22 -21.78
N GLY A 70 -10.79 -26.56 -20.62
CA GLY A 70 -9.63 -25.93 -19.99
C GLY A 70 -9.20 -24.61 -20.61
N GLU A 71 -10.03 -24.01 -21.47
CA GLU A 71 -9.79 -22.72 -22.11
C GLU A 71 -11.10 -21.92 -22.24
N THR A 72 -11.02 -20.59 -22.11
CA THR A 72 -12.12 -19.68 -22.45
C THR A 72 -11.66 -18.66 -23.49
N ASN A 73 -12.56 -18.28 -24.39
CA ASN A 73 -12.35 -17.19 -25.35
C ASN A 73 -13.05 -15.88 -24.93
N THR A 74 -13.75 -15.87 -23.79
CA THR A 74 -14.56 -14.73 -23.37
C THR A 74 -13.83 -13.91 -22.31
N ARG A 75 -13.19 -12.82 -22.75
CA ARG A 75 -12.56 -11.82 -21.88
C ARG A 75 -13.15 -10.45 -22.14
N ASP A 76 -13.59 -9.79 -21.07
CA ASP A 76 -14.11 -8.43 -21.08
C ASP A 76 -13.19 -7.49 -20.31
N ILE A 77 -13.34 -6.18 -20.55
CA ILE A 77 -12.59 -5.13 -19.86
C ILE A 77 -13.55 -4.41 -18.91
N GLU A 78 -13.27 -4.47 -17.62
CA GLU A 78 -14.03 -3.80 -16.57
C GLU A 78 -13.52 -2.38 -16.34
N ILE A 79 -12.19 -2.24 -16.32
CA ILE A 79 -11.48 -0.97 -16.19
C ILE A 79 -10.34 -0.99 -17.20
N ASP A 80 -10.26 0.05 -18.05
CA ASP A 80 -9.20 0.16 -19.05
C ASP A 80 -8.30 1.37 -18.78
N ARG A 81 -7.05 1.13 -18.39
CA ARG A 81 -5.99 2.13 -18.21
C ARG A 81 -6.47 3.38 -17.47
N VAL A 82 -7.03 3.18 -16.28
CA VAL A 82 -7.50 4.26 -15.42
C VAL A 82 -6.45 4.55 -14.35
N THR A 83 -6.13 5.83 -14.17
CA THR A 83 -5.28 6.29 -13.07
C THR A 83 -6.11 6.38 -11.79
N VAL A 84 -5.65 5.72 -10.73
CA VAL A 84 -6.29 5.69 -9.42
C VAL A 84 -5.27 6.02 -8.33
N ASP A 85 -5.73 6.51 -7.18
CA ASP A 85 -4.91 6.64 -5.98
C ASP A 85 -4.86 5.33 -5.17
N ALA A 86 -4.14 5.34 -4.04
CA ALA A 86 -3.99 4.17 -3.18
C ALA A 86 -5.31 3.69 -2.54
N ASP A 87 -6.22 4.60 -2.19
CA ASP A 87 -7.50 4.27 -1.58
C ASP A 87 -8.46 3.64 -2.61
N ASP A 88 -8.49 4.20 -3.81
CA ASP A 88 -9.23 3.66 -4.95
C ASP A 88 -8.69 2.30 -5.38
N LEU A 89 -7.36 2.13 -5.43
CA LEU A 89 -6.73 0.83 -5.71
C LEU A 89 -7.15 -0.22 -4.69
N LYS A 90 -7.12 0.12 -3.40
CA LYS A 90 -7.55 -0.78 -2.33
C LYS A 90 -9.03 -1.14 -2.46
N ARG A 91 -9.89 -0.17 -2.77
CA ARG A 91 -11.31 -0.40 -3.01
C ARG A 91 -11.53 -1.35 -4.19
N HIS A 92 -10.84 -1.14 -5.31
CA HIS A 92 -10.91 -2.03 -6.46
C HIS A 92 -10.39 -3.44 -6.13
N GLY A 93 -9.31 -3.55 -5.36
CA GLY A 93 -8.81 -4.84 -4.87
C GLY A 93 -9.88 -5.64 -4.14
N GLN A 94 -10.65 -4.97 -3.28
CA GLN A 94 -11.75 -5.57 -2.52
C GLN A 94 -12.98 -5.87 -3.39
N ASP A 95 -13.39 -4.94 -4.23
CA ASP A 95 -14.60 -5.06 -5.07
C ASP A 95 -14.48 -6.21 -6.08
N TYR A 96 -13.28 -6.42 -6.62
CA TYR A 96 -12.99 -7.48 -7.60
C TYR A 96 -12.37 -8.73 -6.97
N GLY A 97 -12.06 -8.71 -5.68
CA GLY A 97 -11.54 -9.86 -4.93
C GLY A 97 -10.19 -10.38 -5.45
N VAL A 98 -9.34 -9.51 -5.99
CA VAL A 98 -8.03 -9.88 -6.53
C VAL A 98 -6.99 -9.97 -5.40
N THR A 99 -6.58 -11.20 -5.09
CA THR A 99 -5.76 -11.50 -3.90
C THR A 99 -4.50 -12.30 -4.21
N GLU A 100 -4.38 -12.86 -5.39
CA GLU A 100 -3.27 -13.75 -5.75
C GLU A 100 -2.40 -13.14 -6.83
N PRO A 101 -1.09 -12.94 -6.58
CA PRO A 101 -0.17 -12.49 -7.61
C PRO A 101 0.10 -13.59 -8.63
N SER A 102 0.40 -13.21 -9.87
CA SER A 102 0.74 -14.14 -10.95
C SER A 102 2.10 -14.86 -10.77
N CYS A 103 2.90 -14.42 -9.80
CA CYS A 103 4.16 -15.05 -9.43
C CYS A 103 4.41 -15.00 -7.91
N SER A 104 5.23 -15.92 -7.41
CA SER A 104 5.58 -16.04 -5.99
C SER A 104 6.58 -14.98 -5.49
N ASP A 105 7.40 -14.40 -6.37
CA ASP A 105 8.43 -13.40 -6.04
C ASP A 105 8.32 -12.21 -7.02
N PRO A 106 8.17 -10.97 -6.51
CA PRO A 106 8.01 -9.79 -7.36
C PRO A 106 9.24 -9.44 -8.20
N ARG A 107 10.40 -10.04 -7.93
CA ARG A 107 11.65 -9.83 -8.70
C ARG A 107 11.76 -10.74 -9.92
N MET A 108 10.92 -11.77 -10.02
CA MET A 108 11.03 -12.79 -11.08
C MET A 108 10.37 -12.38 -12.40
N SER A 109 9.38 -11.49 -12.35
CA SER A 109 8.67 -11.01 -13.54
C SER A 109 8.67 -9.49 -13.59
N PRO A 110 8.93 -8.88 -14.76
CA PRO A 110 8.77 -7.44 -14.96
C PRO A 110 7.31 -7.01 -15.11
N ASP A 111 6.39 -7.96 -15.32
CA ASP A 111 4.96 -7.73 -15.54
C ASP A 111 4.18 -8.70 -14.65
N ILE A 112 3.57 -8.17 -13.60
CA ILE A 112 2.84 -8.94 -12.58
C ILE A 112 1.40 -8.45 -12.58
N TRP A 113 0.48 -9.40 -12.52
CA TRP A 113 -0.95 -9.13 -12.36
C TRP A 113 -1.47 -9.87 -11.13
N PHE A 114 -2.61 -9.43 -10.62
CA PHE A 114 -3.28 -10.03 -9.48
C PHE A 114 -4.62 -10.60 -9.93
N SER A 115 -4.93 -11.84 -9.56
CA SER A 115 -6.15 -12.51 -9.93
C SER A 115 -7.05 -12.78 -8.73
N SER A 116 -8.34 -12.93 -9.00
CA SER A 116 -9.32 -13.44 -8.04
C SER A 116 -9.22 -14.97 -7.93
N ASN A 117 -9.21 -15.50 -6.71
CA ASN A 117 -9.11 -16.95 -6.46
C ASN A 117 -10.46 -17.67 -6.58
N TYR A 118 -11.55 -16.90 -6.49
CA TYR A 118 -12.90 -17.41 -6.51
C TYR A 118 -13.73 -16.64 -7.53
N PRO A 119 -14.65 -17.32 -8.24
CA PRO A 119 -15.52 -16.62 -9.15
C PRO A 119 -16.52 -15.76 -8.39
N ARG A 120 -16.94 -14.67 -9.02
CA ARG A 120 -17.98 -13.81 -8.47
C ARG A 120 -19.29 -14.59 -8.33
N GLN A 121 -19.82 -14.63 -7.12
CA GLN A 121 -21.09 -15.31 -6.80
C GLN A 121 -22.29 -14.40 -7.06
N ASP A 122 -22.49 -14.02 -8.32
CA ASP A 122 -23.64 -13.22 -8.75
C ASP A 122 -24.75 -14.09 -9.37
N ARG A 123 -25.75 -13.43 -9.95
CA ARG A 123 -26.89 -14.11 -10.57
C ARG A 123 -26.47 -15.03 -11.72
N ALA A 124 -25.46 -14.66 -12.52
CA ALA A 124 -24.99 -15.49 -13.63
C ALA A 124 -24.33 -16.77 -13.11
N TYR A 125 -23.58 -16.66 -12.02
CA TYR A 125 -23.01 -17.83 -11.34
C TYR A 125 -24.10 -18.82 -10.89
N PHE A 126 -25.15 -18.35 -10.22
CA PHE A 126 -26.17 -19.25 -9.67
C PHE A 126 -27.21 -19.74 -10.69
N GLU A 127 -27.57 -18.94 -11.70
CA GLU A 127 -28.64 -19.28 -12.64
C GLU A 127 -28.11 -19.90 -13.93
N GLN A 128 -26.89 -19.58 -14.34
CA GLN A 128 -26.32 -19.96 -15.64
C GLN A 128 -25.04 -20.79 -15.51
N ASP A 129 -24.57 -21.05 -14.29
CA ASP A 129 -23.31 -21.75 -14.00
C ASP A 129 -22.09 -21.10 -14.68
N VAL A 130 -22.14 -19.78 -14.85
CA VAL A 130 -21.05 -18.99 -15.44
C VAL A 130 -20.14 -18.46 -14.34
N GLN A 131 -18.90 -18.92 -14.33
CA GLN A 131 -17.89 -18.49 -13.38
C GLN A 131 -17.13 -17.28 -13.91
N LYS A 132 -17.22 -16.14 -13.20
CA LYS A 132 -16.55 -14.90 -13.58
C LYS A 132 -15.35 -14.62 -12.69
N TYR A 133 -14.15 -14.59 -13.26
CA TYR A 133 -12.90 -14.27 -12.57
C TYR A 133 -12.37 -12.90 -13.01
N TYR A 134 -11.56 -12.26 -12.18
CA TYR A 134 -10.96 -10.95 -12.45
C TYR A 134 -9.45 -10.99 -12.42
N SER A 135 -8.82 -10.17 -13.26
CA SER A 135 -7.37 -9.90 -13.25
C SER A 135 -7.08 -8.41 -13.26
N LEU A 136 -6.36 -7.94 -12.24
CA LEU A 136 -5.86 -6.58 -12.08
C LEU A 136 -4.43 -6.51 -12.61
N HIS A 137 -4.21 -5.67 -13.62
CA HIS A 137 -2.90 -5.33 -14.16
C HIS A 137 -2.51 -3.92 -13.72
N VAL A 138 -1.26 -3.76 -13.28
CA VAL A 138 -0.67 -2.45 -12.97
C VAL A 138 0.30 -2.09 -14.09
N HIS A 139 -0.01 -1.03 -14.83
CA HIS A 139 0.79 -0.59 -15.97
C HIS A 139 1.86 0.41 -15.56
N GLU A 140 1.51 1.32 -14.65
CA GLU A 140 2.39 2.39 -14.19
C GLU A 140 2.14 2.70 -12.71
N VAL A 141 3.20 3.08 -12.00
CA VAL A 141 3.14 3.69 -10.68
C VAL A 141 3.87 5.03 -10.77
N ASN A 142 3.19 6.11 -10.39
CA ASN A 142 3.71 7.48 -10.49
C ASN A 142 4.21 7.84 -11.90
N GLY A 143 3.51 7.34 -12.94
CA GLY A 143 3.83 7.54 -14.35
C GLY A 143 5.09 6.82 -14.84
N GLN A 144 5.62 5.89 -14.04
CA GLN A 144 6.77 5.05 -14.39
C GLN A 144 6.38 3.57 -14.42
N ARG A 145 7.17 2.76 -15.12
CA ARG A 145 6.97 1.30 -15.12
C ARG A 145 7.14 0.75 -13.69
N PRO A 146 6.25 -0.13 -13.20
CA PRO A 146 6.33 -0.64 -11.84
C PRO A 146 7.63 -1.41 -11.58
N THR A 147 8.22 -1.14 -10.43
CA THR A 147 9.35 -1.89 -9.87
C THR A 147 8.86 -3.05 -8.99
N PRO A 148 9.72 -4.01 -8.63
CA PRO A 148 9.37 -5.06 -7.67
C PRO A 148 8.86 -4.50 -6.32
N GLU A 149 9.43 -3.39 -5.86
CA GLU A 149 8.99 -2.68 -4.64
C GLU A 149 7.59 -2.08 -4.79
N ASP A 150 7.26 -1.58 -5.99
CA ASP A 150 5.92 -1.07 -6.30
C ASP A 150 4.90 -2.21 -6.30
N TYR A 151 5.23 -3.37 -6.89
CA TYR A 151 4.36 -4.54 -6.83
C TYR A 151 4.15 -5.05 -5.41
N GLN A 152 5.19 -5.03 -4.57
CA GLN A 152 5.04 -5.34 -3.15
C GLN A 152 4.07 -4.36 -2.47
N ARG A 153 4.21 -3.06 -2.72
CA ARG A 153 3.31 -2.04 -2.17
C ARG A 153 1.86 -2.24 -2.63
N VAL A 154 1.66 -2.51 -3.92
CA VAL A 154 0.33 -2.83 -4.47
C VAL A 154 -0.25 -4.07 -3.78
N ALA A 155 0.54 -5.13 -3.62
CA ALA A 155 0.11 -6.34 -2.93
C ALA A 155 -0.34 -6.03 -1.49
N ASP A 156 0.43 -5.23 -0.76
CA ASP A 156 0.10 -4.80 0.60
C ASP A 156 -1.21 -3.99 0.64
N LEU A 157 -1.45 -3.11 -0.35
CA LEU A 157 -2.66 -2.28 -0.44
C LEU A 157 -3.93 -3.11 -0.70
N ILE A 158 -3.86 -4.08 -1.61
CA ILE A 158 -5.01 -4.92 -1.99
C ILE A 158 -5.15 -6.15 -1.07
N GLY A 159 -4.21 -6.37 -0.15
CA GLY A 159 -4.20 -7.52 0.75
C GLY A 159 -3.73 -8.83 0.11
N ALA A 160 -3.09 -8.75 -1.05
CA ALA A 160 -2.40 -9.88 -1.69
C ALA A 160 -1.07 -10.15 -0.99
N ARG A 161 -0.50 -11.34 -1.20
CA ARG A 161 0.79 -11.73 -0.61
C ARG A 161 1.64 -12.50 -1.60
N PHE A 162 2.89 -12.08 -1.71
CA PHE A 162 3.94 -12.87 -2.35
C PHE A 162 4.51 -13.88 -1.34
N ASP A 163 4.85 -15.08 -1.81
CA ASP A 163 5.55 -16.09 -0.99
C ASP A 163 6.95 -15.59 -0.58
N HIS A 164 7.58 -14.81 -1.48
CA HIS A 164 8.87 -14.18 -1.28
C HIS A 164 8.73 -12.67 -1.22
N ALA A 165 7.92 -12.19 -0.27
CA ALA A 165 7.69 -10.77 -0.05
C ALA A 165 9.00 -10.00 0.21
N LEU A 166 9.09 -8.78 -0.35
CA LEU A 166 10.19 -7.87 -0.09
C LEU A 166 10.01 -7.20 1.27
N THR A 167 11.07 -7.17 2.08
CA THR A 167 11.08 -6.33 3.28
C THR A 167 11.21 -4.88 2.86
N LEU A 168 10.10 -4.18 2.77
CA LEU A 168 10.10 -2.73 2.56
C LEU A 168 10.63 -2.07 3.85
N SER A 169 11.84 -1.51 3.80
CA SER A 169 12.33 -0.68 4.90
C SER A 169 11.44 0.57 5.00
N PRO A 170 11.00 0.96 6.21
CA PRO A 170 10.33 2.24 6.38
C PRO A 170 11.29 3.35 5.98
N GLN A 171 11.01 4.07 4.89
CA GLN A 171 11.84 5.19 4.48
C GLN A 171 11.60 6.39 5.42
N HIS A 172 12.70 6.94 5.94
CA HIS A 172 12.87 8.20 6.70
C HIS A 172 12.73 8.17 8.23
N GLY A 173 13.74 7.63 8.90
CA GLY A 173 14.32 8.31 10.06
C GLY A 173 15.48 9.17 9.55
N GLN A 174 15.36 10.49 9.62
CA GLN A 174 16.40 11.41 9.16
C GLN A 174 17.75 11.08 9.82
N GLU A 175 18.73 10.75 8.98
CA GLU A 175 20.14 10.84 9.32
C GLU A 175 20.42 12.33 9.57
N GLY A 176 20.42 12.72 10.85
CA GLY A 176 20.74 14.08 11.26
C GLY A 176 22.14 14.45 10.80
N PRO A 177 22.39 15.72 10.43
CA PRO A 177 23.70 16.12 9.93
C PRO A 177 24.77 15.91 11.00
N ASP A 178 25.79 15.11 10.67
CA ASP A 178 27.04 15.02 11.43
C ASP A 178 27.75 16.38 11.37
N LEU A 179 27.46 17.25 12.35
CA LEU A 179 28.24 18.44 12.63
C LEU A 179 29.43 18.03 13.51
N CYS A 180 30.47 17.45 12.90
CA CYS A 180 31.79 17.46 13.51
C CYS A 180 32.38 18.88 13.41
N LEU A 181 32.43 19.55 14.56
CA LEU A 181 33.36 20.64 14.86
C LEU A 181 34.70 20.07 15.33
#